data_AF-A0A0J7MM13-F1
#
_entry.id   AF-A0A0J7MM13-F1
#
_cell.length_a   1.000
_cell.length_b   1.000
_cell.length_c   1.000
_cell.angle_alpha   90.00
_cell.angle_beta   90.00
_cell.angle_gamma   90.00
#
_symmetry.space_group_name_H-M   'P 1'
#
loop_
_entity.id
_entity.type
_entity.pdbx_description
1 polymer ?
#
loop_
_entity_poly.entity_id
_entity_poly.type
_entity_poly.pdbx_seq_one_letter_code
_entity_poly.pdbx_strand_id
1 'polypeptide(L)'
;MSQFNTNYSTEHWIAAKRILRFLKGTADYGLMYRKSGMPLYGVVDADWGANTVDRRSYSGYAFILAGAAVCWEARKQRTVALSSVEAEYMAMSEATKEAIYLQGAIELQYMSTNDMPADILTKGLTGVKHLHCQDGLGMIEY
;
A
#
# COMPACT_ATOMS: atom_id res chain seq x y z
N MET A 1 0.41 8.30 -11.52
CA MET A 1 0.24 8.27 -12.99
C MET A 1 -0.58 9.43 -13.53
N SER A 2 -1.65 9.87 -12.85
CA SER A 2 -2.47 11.01 -13.33
C SER A 2 -1.69 12.31 -13.58
N GLN A 3 -0.61 12.57 -12.84
CA GLN A 3 0.19 13.79 -12.96
C GLN A 3 0.91 13.96 -14.31
N PHE A 4 1.05 12.90 -15.12
CA PHE A 4 1.79 12.93 -16.40
C PHE A 4 0.91 12.59 -17.61
N ASN A 5 -0.42 12.73 -17.49
CA ASN A 5 -1.35 12.42 -18.59
C ASN A 5 -1.17 13.31 -19.83
N THR A 6 -0.64 14.53 -19.66
CA THR A 6 -0.46 15.51 -20.74
C THR A 6 0.97 15.59 -21.29
N ASN A 7 1.96 15.04 -20.58
CA ASN A 7 3.36 15.00 -21.00
C ASN A 7 4.02 13.71 -20.49
N TYR A 8 3.78 12.59 -21.17
CA TYR A 8 4.26 11.28 -20.77
C TYR A 8 5.60 10.94 -21.45
N SER A 9 6.52 10.34 -20.70
CA SER A 9 7.79 9.81 -21.20
C SER A 9 7.67 8.30 -21.43
N THR A 10 8.72 7.69 -21.99
CA THR A 10 8.81 6.22 -22.13
C THR A 10 8.64 5.49 -20.80
N GLU A 11 9.12 6.06 -19.70
CA GLU A 11 9.00 5.49 -18.35
C GLU A 11 7.53 5.46 -17.90
N HIS A 12 6.78 6.54 -18.13
CA HIS A 12 5.35 6.61 -17.84
C HIS A 12 4.58 5.57 -18.66
N TRP A 13 4.96 5.36 -19.93
CA TRP A 13 4.34 4.35 -20.77
C TRP A 13 4.60 2.92 -20.29
N ILE A 14 5.82 2.62 -19.85
CA ILE A 14 6.19 1.31 -19.28
C ILE A 14 5.40 1.04 -18.00
N ALA A 15 5.32 2.02 -17.10
CA ALA A 15 4.56 1.89 -15.87
C ALA A 15 3.05 1.73 -16.13
N ALA A 16 2.49 2.44 -17.12
CA ALA A 16 1.09 2.25 -17.52
C ALA A 16 0.83 0.83 -18.05
N LYS A 17 1.72 0.30 -18.89
CA LYS A 17 1.64 -1.10 -19.33
C LYS A 17 1.73 -2.10 -18.18
N ARG A 18 2.59 -1.83 -17.18
CA ARG A 18 2.71 -2.68 -15.99
C ARG A 18 1.38 -2.74 -15.23
N ILE A 19 0.70 -1.60 -15.06
CA ILE A 19 -0.63 -1.54 -14.42
C ILE A 19 -1.64 -2.35 -15.24
N LEU A 20 -1.71 -2.16 -16.56
CA LEU A 20 -2.65 -2.89 -17.41
C LEU A 20 -2.39 -4.41 -17.41
N ARG A 21 -1.13 -4.83 -17.39
CA ARG A 21 -0.76 -6.24 -17.26
C ARG A 21 -1.16 -6.81 -15.90
N PHE A 22 -0.95 -6.05 -14.83
CA PHE A 22 -1.40 -6.44 -13.50
C PHE A 22 -2.92 -6.61 -13.46
N LEU A 23 -3.68 -5.60 -13.88
CA LEU A 23 -5.15 -5.67 -13.94
C LEU A 23 -5.66 -6.85 -14.77
N LYS A 24 -5.01 -7.14 -15.90
CA LYS A 24 -5.34 -8.30 -16.73
C LYS A 24 -4.99 -9.62 -16.04
N GLY A 25 -3.83 -9.70 -15.39
CA GLY A 25 -3.36 -10.91 -14.70
C GLY A 25 -4.08 -11.19 -13.39
N THR A 26 -4.68 -10.17 -12.77
CA THR A 26 -5.47 -10.29 -11.54
C THR A 26 -6.97 -10.15 -11.79
N ALA A 27 -7.43 -10.35 -13.02
CA ALA A 27 -8.84 -10.19 -13.38
C ALA A 27 -9.74 -11.21 -12.65
N ASP A 28 -9.22 -12.42 -12.45
CA ASP A 28 -9.89 -13.53 -11.78
C ASP A 28 -9.56 -13.61 -10.28
N TYR A 29 -8.89 -12.59 -9.73
CA TYR A 29 -8.60 -12.51 -8.30
C TYR A 29 -9.68 -11.73 -7.56
N GLY A 30 -9.92 -12.08 -6.31
CA GLY A 30 -10.67 -11.22 -5.40
C GLY A 30 -10.30 -11.44 -3.94
N LEU A 31 -11.01 -10.72 -3.07
CA LEU A 31 -10.76 -10.72 -1.64
C LEU A 31 -11.57 -11.83 -0.97
N MET A 32 -10.89 -12.76 -0.30
CA MET A 32 -11.55 -13.85 0.43
C MET A 32 -11.66 -13.52 1.92
N TYR A 33 -12.88 -13.21 2.37
CA TYR A 33 -13.16 -13.08 3.80
C TYR A 33 -13.45 -14.44 4.42
N ARG A 34 -12.63 -14.84 5.39
CA ARG A 34 -12.81 -16.04 6.20
C ARG A 34 -12.92 -15.66 7.66
N LYS A 35 -13.92 -16.22 8.35
CA LYS A 35 -14.04 -16.06 9.81
C LYS A 35 -12.78 -16.65 10.48
N SER A 36 -11.83 -15.78 10.81
CA SER A 36 -10.55 -16.15 11.43
C SER A 36 -10.52 -15.92 12.93
N GLY A 37 -11.49 -15.15 13.47
CA GLY A 37 -11.48 -14.69 14.86
C GLY A 37 -10.41 -13.61 15.14
N MET A 38 -9.60 -13.23 14.14
CA MET A 38 -8.63 -12.15 14.29
C MET A 38 -9.33 -10.79 14.31
N PRO A 39 -8.92 -9.88 15.21
CA PRO A 39 -9.44 -8.52 15.23
C PRO A 39 -9.02 -7.76 13.97
N LEU A 40 -9.65 -6.61 13.74
CA LEU A 40 -9.21 -5.63 12.74
C LEU A 40 -7.77 -5.21 13.09
N TYR A 41 -6.86 -5.25 12.13
CA TYR A 41 -5.51 -4.69 12.29
C TYR A 41 -5.11 -3.89 11.06
N GLY A 42 -4.25 -2.90 11.26
CA GLY A 42 -3.74 -2.02 10.20
C GLY A 42 -2.24 -2.21 10.00
N VAL A 43 -1.81 -2.23 8.74
CA VAL A 43 -0.40 -2.14 8.34
C VAL A 43 -0.16 -0.81 7.64
N VAL A 44 1.01 -0.23 7.87
CA VAL A 44 1.38 1.09 7.35
C VAL A 44 2.82 1.03 6.84
N ASP A 45 3.06 1.61 5.68
CA ASP A 45 4.38 1.76 5.10
C ASP A 45 4.54 3.13 4.44
N ALA A 46 5.79 3.59 4.34
CA ALA A 46 6.14 4.77 3.58
C ALA A 46 7.41 4.53 2.77
N ASP A 47 7.42 5.01 1.53
CA ASP A 47 8.61 5.00 0.68
C ASP A 47 9.18 6.41 0.54
N TRP A 48 10.36 6.63 1.14
CA TRP A 48 11.03 7.92 1.20
C TRP A 48 11.87 8.18 -0.05
N GLY A 49 11.72 9.38 -0.63
CA GLY A 49 12.58 9.83 -1.72
C GLY A 49 12.34 9.14 -3.08
N ALA A 50 11.28 8.34 -3.21
CA ALA A 50 10.95 7.62 -4.45
C ALA A 50 10.69 8.53 -5.67
N ASN A 51 10.49 9.84 -5.47
CA ASN A 51 10.33 10.80 -6.55
C ASN A 51 11.50 11.79 -6.62
N THR A 52 12.37 11.64 -7.62
CA THR A 52 13.52 12.52 -7.86
C THR A 52 13.14 13.93 -8.32
N VAL A 53 11.90 14.13 -8.79
CA VAL A 53 11.43 15.41 -9.35
C VAL A 53 10.97 16.36 -8.25
N ASP A 54 10.21 15.87 -7.26
CA ASP A 54 9.66 16.72 -6.19
C ASP A 54 10.00 16.25 -4.77
N ARG A 55 10.82 15.19 -4.63
CA ARG A 55 11.34 14.64 -3.36
C ARG A 55 10.27 14.22 -2.34
N ARG A 56 9.03 14.05 -2.79
CA ARG A 56 7.92 13.64 -1.92
C ARG A 56 7.87 12.12 -1.81
N SER A 57 7.68 11.66 -0.57
CA SER A 57 7.49 10.25 -0.25
C SER A 57 6.10 9.77 -0.65
N TYR A 58 5.91 8.46 -0.69
CA TYR A 58 4.60 7.83 -0.81
C TYR A 58 4.23 7.16 0.51
N SER A 59 2.99 7.34 0.93
CA SER A 59 2.41 6.67 2.10
C SER A 59 1.42 5.62 1.62
N GLY A 60 1.42 4.47 2.28
CA GLY A 60 0.43 3.43 2.08
C GLY A 60 -0.01 2.81 3.40
N TYR A 61 -1.28 2.44 3.47
CA TYR A 61 -1.79 1.62 4.57
C TYR A 61 -2.84 0.64 4.08
N ALA A 62 -3.03 -0.44 4.82
CA ALA A 62 -4.12 -1.39 4.61
C ALA A 62 -4.63 -1.90 5.96
N PHE A 63 -5.95 -1.89 6.14
CA PHE A 63 -6.66 -2.51 7.25
C PHE A 63 -7.20 -3.86 6.81
N ILE A 64 -6.91 -4.89 7.60
CA ILE A 64 -7.24 -6.29 7.30
C ILE A 64 -8.22 -6.79 8.37
N LEU A 65 -9.30 -7.40 7.91
CA LEU A 65 -10.32 -8.04 8.74
C LEU A 65 -10.72 -9.37 8.11
N ALA A 66 -10.88 -10.41 8.93
CA ALA A 66 -11.28 -11.72 8.45
C ALA A 66 -10.37 -12.26 7.31
N GLY A 67 -9.07 -11.95 7.38
CA GLY A 67 -8.06 -12.44 6.43
C GLY A 67 -7.95 -11.69 5.10
N ALA A 68 -8.70 -10.60 4.91
CA ALA A 68 -8.59 -9.78 3.71
C ALA A 68 -8.69 -8.28 3.99
N ALA A 69 -8.17 -7.45 3.08
CA ALA A 69 -8.20 -6.00 3.20
C ALA A 69 -9.65 -5.48 3.17
N VAL A 70 -9.98 -4.54 4.06
CA VAL A 70 -11.29 -3.86 4.12
C VAL A 70 -11.20 -2.36 3.84
N CYS A 71 -10.03 -1.76 4.09
CA CYS A 71 -9.74 -0.37 3.76
C CYS A 71 -8.24 -0.26 3.42
N TRP A 72 -7.89 0.50 2.39
CA TRP A 72 -6.49 0.73 2.03
C TRP A 72 -6.36 2.06 1.29
N GLU A 73 -5.17 2.64 1.34
CA GLU A 73 -4.82 3.81 0.54
C GLU A 73 -3.35 3.73 0.14
N ALA A 74 -3.05 4.26 -1.05
CA ALA A 74 -1.70 4.49 -1.54
C ALA A 74 -1.65 5.90 -2.13
N ARG A 75 -0.92 6.82 -1.48
CA ARG A 75 -0.92 8.23 -1.89
C ARG A 75 0.44 8.88 -1.77
N LYS A 76 0.67 9.87 -2.63
CA LYS A 76 1.83 10.75 -2.52
C LYS A 76 1.63 11.70 -1.32
N GLN A 77 2.66 11.88 -0.50
CA GLN A 77 2.60 12.83 0.61
C GLN A 77 2.43 14.27 0.11
N ARG A 78 1.69 15.08 0.86
CA ARG A 78 1.40 16.49 0.49
C ARG A 78 2.63 17.38 0.73
N THR A 79 3.42 17.05 1.74
CA THR A 79 4.65 17.71 2.16
C THR A 79 5.86 16.83 1.88
N VAL A 80 7.05 17.44 1.84
CA VAL A 80 8.33 16.72 1.71
C VAL A 80 8.77 16.30 3.11
N ALA A 81 8.99 15.00 3.33
CA ALA A 81 9.56 14.50 4.57
C ALA A 81 11.08 14.69 4.58
N LEU A 82 11.62 15.13 5.71
CA LEU A 82 13.04 15.39 5.94
C LEU A 82 13.82 14.11 6.26
N SER A 83 13.13 13.01 6.60
CA SER A 83 13.71 11.69 6.86
C SER A 83 12.73 10.56 6.54
N SER A 84 13.23 9.32 6.47
CA SER A 84 12.38 8.13 6.36
C SER A 84 11.44 7.98 7.56
N VAL A 85 11.93 8.27 8.76
CA VAL A 85 11.14 8.22 10.00
C VAL A 85 9.98 9.21 9.96
N GLU A 86 10.22 10.43 9.46
CA GLU A 86 9.14 11.40 9.30
C GLU A 86 8.12 10.95 8.25
N ALA A 87 8.58 10.32 7.16
CA ALA A 87 7.68 9.78 6.15
C ALA A 87 6.78 8.67 6.73
N GLU A 88 7.34 7.76 7.53
CA GLU A 88 6.58 6.72 8.25
C GLU A 88 5.59 7.34 9.24
N TYR A 89 5.99 8.36 10.00
CA TYR A 89 5.12 9.05 10.94
C TYR A 89 3.94 9.74 10.24
N MET A 90 4.19 10.38 9.10
CA MET A 90 3.13 10.97 8.27
C MET A 90 2.15 9.90 7.74
N ALA A 91 2.66 8.75 7.28
CA ALA A 91 1.82 7.64 6.84
C ALA A 91 0.95 7.10 7.99
N MET A 92 1.55 6.95 9.17
CA MET A 92 0.88 6.49 10.39
C MET A 92 -0.20 7.47 10.85
N SER A 93 0.04 8.78 10.73
CA SER A 93 -0.97 9.79 11.05
C SER A 93 -2.21 9.67 10.16
N GLU A 94 -2.05 9.41 8.86
CA GLU A 94 -3.19 9.19 7.95
C GLU A 94 -3.92 7.88 8.28
N ALA A 95 -3.18 6.78 8.48
CA ALA A 95 -3.77 5.51 8.88
C ALA A 95 -4.55 5.62 10.21
N THR A 96 -4.04 6.41 11.16
CA THR A 96 -4.70 6.64 12.46
C THR A 96 -6.06 7.30 12.29
N LYS A 97 -6.21 8.25 11.36
CA LYS A 97 -7.49 8.91 11.08
C LYS A 97 -8.54 7.88 10.62
N GLU A 98 -8.14 6.99 9.71
CA GLU A 98 -9.01 5.90 9.25
C GLU A 98 -9.31 4.88 10.35
N ALA A 99 -8.33 4.53 11.17
CA ALA A 99 -8.54 3.59 12.26
C ALA A 99 -9.52 4.13 13.32
N ILE A 100 -9.44 5.43 13.63
CA ILE A 100 -10.41 6.11 14.50
C ILE A 100 -11.81 6.03 13.88
N TYR A 101 -11.93 6.25 12.56
CA TYR A 101 -13.21 6.13 11.85
C TYR A 101 -13.77 4.71 11.89
N LEU A 102 -12.92 3.68 11.76
CA LEU A 102 -13.34 2.28 11.71
C LEU A 102 -13.73 1.71 13.09
N GLN A 103 -12.91 1.90 14.13
CA GLN A 103 -13.13 1.25 15.43
C GLN A 103 -12.61 2.04 16.67
N GLY A 104 -12.11 3.26 16.52
CA GLY A 104 -11.83 4.18 17.63
C GLY A 104 -10.64 3.86 18.55
N ALA A 105 -10.08 2.65 18.53
CA ALA A 105 -8.91 2.24 19.31
C ALA A 105 -7.82 1.65 18.41
N ILE A 106 -6.55 2.01 18.69
CA ILE A 106 -5.39 1.64 17.87
C ILE A 106 -4.30 1.10 18.79
N GLU A 107 -3.76 -0.07 18.45
CA GLU A 107 -2.54 -0.60 19.03
C GLU A 107 -1.47 -0.65 17.94
N LEU A 108 -0.31 -0.05 18.21
CA LEU A 108 0.80 -0.02 17.27
C LEU A 108 1.76 -1.16 17.58
N GLN A 109 2.00 -2.00 16.59
CA GLN A 109 2.96 -3.10 16.66
C GLN A 109 3.97 -2.97 15.53
N TYR A 110 5.23 -3.24 15.83
CA TYR A 110 6.28 -3.29 14.83
C TYR A 110 6.11 -4.54 13.95
N MET A 111 6.20 -4.35 12.64
CA MET A 111 6.20 -5.41 11.65
C MET A 111 7.48 -5.33 10.82
N SER A 112 8.14 -6.47 10.65
CA SER A 112 9.37 -6.55 9.85
C SER A 112 9.10 -6.21 8.38
N THR A 113 10.08 -5.63 7.70
CA THR A 113 10.01 -5.30 6.26
C THR A 113 9.74 -6.51 5.37
N ASN A 114 10.08 -7.72 5.79
CA ASN A 114 9.80 -8.93 5.01
C ASN A 114 8.32 -9.33 5.05
N ASP A 115 7.63 -8.96 6.11
CA ASP A 115 6.26 -9.38 6.38
C ASP A 115 5.24 -8.25 6.13
N MET A 116 5.70 -7.07 5.67
CA MET A 116 4.88 -5.87 5.47
C MET A 116 4.03 -5.98 4.19
N PRO A 117 2.70 -6.23 4.26
CA PRO A 117 1.90 -6.34 3.06
C PRO A 117 1.63 -4.97 2.42
N ALA A 118 1.72 -3.87 3.18
CA ALA A 118 1.57 -2.51 2.68
C ALA A 118 2.67 -2.11 1.67
N ASP A 119 3.78 -2.84 1.61
CA ASP A 119 4.84 -2.63 0.63
C ASP A 119 4.36 -2.70 -0.83
N ILE A 120 3.31 -3.48 -1.11
CA ILE A 120 2.73 -3.57 -2.46
C ILE A 120 2.07 -2.26 -2.92
N LEU A 121 1.73 -1.40 -1.96
CA LEU A 121 1.08 -0.10 -2.19
C LEU A 121 2.09 1.01 -2.44
N THR A 122 3.31 0.87 -1.93
CA THR A 122 4.31 1.94 -1.87
C THR A 122 5.55 1.64 -2.71
N LYS A 123 5.90 0.36 -2.91
CA LYS A 123 7.19 -0.06 -3.49
C LYS A 123 7.03 -0.92 -4.74
N GLY A 124 8.03 -0.86 -5.62
CA GLY A 124 8.16 -1.77 -6.75
C GLY A 124 8.70 -3.13 -6.31
N LEU A 125 7.83 -4.12 -6.09
CA LEU A 125 8.23 -5.43 -5.55
C LEU A 125 8.75 -6.42 -6.60
N THR A 126 9.60 -7.35 -6.15
CA THR A 126 9.97 -8.58 -6.88
C THR A 126 8.83 -9.59 -6.84
N GLY A 127 8.80 -10.56 -7.77
CA GLY A 127 7.68 -11.50 -7.90
C GLY A 127 7.34 -12.26 -6.61
N VAL A 128 8.35 -12.73 -5.87
CA VAL A 128 8.14 -13.48 -4.61
C VAL A 128 7.53 -12.59 -3.53
N LYS A 129 8.09 -11.39 -3.32
CA LYS A 129 7.57 -10.45 -2.31
C LYS A 129 6.19 -9.92 -2.72
N HIS A 130 5.95 -9.74 -4.01
CA HIS A 130 4.64 -9.36 -4.54
C HIS A 130 3.56 -10.39 -4.20
N LEU A 131 3.82 -11.68 -4.42
CA LEU A 131 2.91 -12.77 -4.06
C LEU A 131 2.66 -12.81 -2.55
N HIS A 132 3.72 -12.69 -1.74
CA HIS A 132 3.57 -12.65 -0.28
C HIS A 132 2.68 -11.48 0.19
N CYS A 133 2.86 -10.28 -0.37
CA CYS A 133 2.00 -9.14 -0.04
C CYS A 133 0.57 -9.32 -0.56
N GLN A 134 0.35 -9.98 -1.71
CA GLN A 134 -0.99 -10.31 -2.22
C GLN A 134 -1.73 -11.25 -1.27
N ASP A 135 -1.06 -12.31 -0.80
CA ASP A 135 -1.60 -13.23 0.20
C ASP A 135 -1.91 -12.49 1.52
N GLY A 136 -1.02 -11.60 1.95
CA GLY A 136 -1.21 -10.78 3.15
C GLY A 136 -2.40 -9.81 3.06
N LEU A 137 -2.78 -9.38 1.86
CA LEU A 137 -3.99 -8.59 1.61
C LEU A 137 -5.25 -9.47 1.42
N GLY A 138 -5.10 -10.80 1.36
CA GLY A 138 -6.18 -11.76 1.16
C GLY A 138 -6.67 -11.87 -0.28
N MET A 139 -5.80 -11.59 -1.26
CA MET A 139 -6.11 -11.75 -2.69
C MET A 139 -5.95 -13.22 -3.09
N ILE A 140 -7.01 -13.84 -3.63
CA ILE A 140 -7.02 -15.25 -4.07
C ILE A 140 -7.60 -15.33 -5.48
N GLU A 141 -7.02 -16.19 -6.32
CA GLU A 141 -7.50 -16.55 -7.66
C GLU A 141 -8.71 -17.49 -7.58
N TYR A 142 -9.76 -17.23 -8.36
CA TYR A 142 -10.99 -18.03 -8.42
C TYR A 142 -10.99 -19.06 -9.56
#